data_AF-A0A964IDR7-F1
#
_entry.id   AF-A0A964IDR7-F1
#
_cell.length_a   1.000
_cell.length_b   1.000
_cell.length_c   1.000
_cell.angle_alpha   90.00
_cell.angle_beta   90.00
_cell.angle_gamma   90.00
#
_symmetry.space_group_name_H-M   'P 1'
#
loop_
_entity.id
_entity.type
_entity.pdbx_description
1 polymer ?
#
loop_
_entity_poly.entity_id
_entity_poly.type
_entity_poly.pdbx_seq_one_letter_code
_entity_poly.pdbx_strand_id
1 'polypeptide(L)'
;MSGQVRPTQADGVVRLLTDLEVALGSNSIDEFARLAASTLPPAEGAAFVSSSFREGQGFAAVRERDRRPEGPGFKVLVEMLLGRGGAGHIATWQLLVRPKADDPDRFEVAGATPVASVDGLVKLELDTTRQFVARDLVFSSQGLTLHLSSGTVFLTQVEGGSTALIFRGRGSMRFSPEDPAEQVQVRAFSGRPTLETPVESLLIRISPQDFNDRFGTSKLVPVAVNPGDGARARSLFDELSTKSYTLSLGDLTSER
;
A
#
# COMPACT_ATOMS: atom_id res chain seq x y z
N MET A 1 12.14 8.48 46.06
CA MET A 1 13.03 7.35 45.71
C MET A 1 12.94 7.15 44.22
N SER A 2 13.98 7.57 43.51
CA SER A 2 14.05 7.61 42.05
C SER A 2 14.16 6.19 41.50
N GLY A 3 13.17 5.76 40.72
CA GLY A 3 13.21 4.51 39.95
C GLY A 3 14.11 4.70 38.74
N GLN A 4 15.34 4.22 38.88
CA GLN A 4 16.36 4.23 37.84
C GLN A 4 15.87 3.41 36.64
N VAL A 5 15.57 4.09 35.52
CA VAL A 5 15.38 3.47 34.20
C VAL A 5 16.67 2.71 33.90
N ARG A 6 16.60 1.38 33.89
CA ARG A 6 17.74 0.55 33.49
C ARG A 6 18.09 0.88 32.03
N PRO A 7 19.39 0.99 31.71
CA PRO A 7 19.82 1.22 30.33
C PRO A 7 19.35 0.07 29.43
N THR A 8 19.14 0.40 28.17
CA THR A 8 18.74 -0.44 27.02
C THR A 8 19.66 -1.66 26.84
N GLN A 9 19.59 -2.63 27.74
CA GLN A 9 19.97 -4.00 27.47
C GLN A 9 19.05 -4.45 26.33
N ALA A 10 19.64 -4.80 25.19
CA ALA A 10 18.94 -5.03 23.93
C ALA A 10 17.67 -5.87 24.14
N ASP A 11 16.52 -5.24 23.94
CA ASP A 11 15.21 -5.80 24.23
C ASP A 11 15.03 -7.13 23.48
N GLY A 12 14.92 -8.23 24.24
CA GLY A 12 14.81 -9.58 23.70
C GLY A 12 13.57 -9.77 22.82
N VAL A 13 12.51 -9.00 23.05
CA VAL A 13 11.32 -8.99 22.18
C VAL A 13 11.64 -8.31 20.86
N VAL A 14 12.34 -7.17 20.85
CA VAL A 14 12.76 -6.50 19.61
C VAL A 14 13.66 -7.40 18.77
N ARG A 15 14.57 -8.15 19.40
CA ARG A 15 15.38 -9.17 18.72
C ARG A 15 14.52 -10.27 18.11
N LEU A 16 13.56 -10.82 18.86
CA LEU A 16 12.61 -11.82 18.35
C LEU A 16 11.81 -11.30 17.14
N LEU A 17 11.31 -10.06 17.19
CA LEU A 17 10.57 -9.48 16.06
C LEU A 17 11.46 -9.25 14.84
N THR A 18 12.73 -8.92 15.05
CA THR A 18 13.74 -8.82 13.98
C THR A 18 14.00 -10.18 13.35
N ASP A 19 14.20 -11.22 14.16
CA ASP A 19 14.41 -12.59 13.68
C ASP A 19 13.15 -13.11 12.95
N LEU A 20 11.95 -12.73 13.41
CA LEU A 20 10.68 -13.05 12.76
C LEU A 20 10.54 -12.34 11.40
N GLU A 21 10.92 -11.07 11.31
CA GLU A 21 10.96 -10.33 10.05
C GLU A 21 11.91 -11.01 9.04
N VAL A 22 13.07 -11.49 9.50
CA VAL A 22 14.00 -12.27 8.65
C VAL A 22 13.37 -13.56 8.17
N ALA A 23 12.77 -14.37 9.06
CA ALA A 23 12.13 -15.63 8.70
C ALA A 23 10.99 -15.44 7.68
N LEU A 24 10.17 -14.40 7.87
CA LEU A 24 9.09 -14.05 6.97
C LEU A 24 9.63 -13.52 5.63
N GLY A 25 10.67 -12.68 5.64
CA GLY A 25 11.27 -12.11 4.44
C GLY A 25 12.02 -13.14 3.58
N SER A 26 12.62 -14.14 4.22
CA SER A 26 13.27 -15.29 3.58
C SER A 26 12.28 -16.41 3.21
N ASN A 27 11.01 -16.26 3.61
CA ASN A 27 9.96 -17.27 3.50
C ASN A 27 10.38 -18.64 4.08
N SER A 28 11.12 -18.63 5.19
CA SER A 28 11.71 -19.81 5.82
C SER A 28 10.90 -20.27 7.03
N ILE A 29 10.08 -21.29 6.82
CA ILE A 29 9.30 -21.93 7.90
C ILE A 29 10.23 -22.55 8.94
N ASP A 30 11.38 -23.08 8.54
CA ASP A 30 12.39 -23.64 9.45
C ASP A 30 13.03 -22.57 10.35
N GLU A 31 13.21 -21.33 9.85
CA GLU A 31 13.65 -20.21 10.69
C GLU A 31 12.58 -19.83 11.71
N PHE A 32 11.31 -19.75 11.28
CA PHE A 32 10.20 -19.50 12.20
C PHE A 32 10.07 -20.60 13.26
N ALA A 33 10.24 -21.87 12.89
CA ALA A 33 10.17 -23.00 13.82
C ALA A 33 11.23 -22.89 14.93
N ARG A 34 12.39 -22.26 14.68
CA ARG A 34 13.41 -21.98 15.70
C ARG A 34 13.04 -20.84 16.65
N LEU A 35 12.08 -20.00 16.26
CA LEU A 35 11.54 -18.91 17.07
C LEU A 35 10.30 -19.34 17.86
N ALA A 36 9.69 -20.47 17.51
CA ALA A 36 8.51 -21.00 18.19
C ALA A 36 8.90 -21.80 19.44
N ALA A 37 8.19 -21.55 20.53
CA ALA A 37 8.28 -22.37 21.73
C ALA A 37 7.74 -23.77 21.44
N SER A 38 8.28 -24.79 22.11
CA SER A 38 7.71 -26.16 22.04
C SER A 38 6.28 -26.24 22.60
N THR A 39 5.84 -25.22 23.33
CA THR A 39 4.48 -25.10 23.89
C THR A 39 3.51 -24.37 22.97
N LEU A 40 3.94 -23.83 21.82
CA LEU A 40 3.05 -23.17 20.87
C LEU A 40 1.96 -24.17 20.42
N PRO A 41 0.67 -23.86 20.61
CA PRO A 41 -0.39 -24.76 20.17
C PRO A 41 -0.26 -25.08 18.67
N PRO A 42 -0.27 -26.36 18.25
CA PRO A 42 -0.05 -26.73 16.85
C PRO A 42 -1.00 -26.05 15.86
N ALA A 43 -2.26 -25.83 16.27
CA ALA A 43 -3.25 -25.15 15.44
C ALA A 43 -2.93 -23.66 15.24
N GLU A 44 -2.42 -22.97 16.25
CA GLU A 44 -2.00 -21.56 16.16
C GLU A 44 -0.75 -21.43 15.29
N GLY A 45 0.23 -22.30 15.49
CA GLY A 45 1.43 -22.34 14.65
C GLY A 45 1.10 -22.63 13.18
N ALA A 46 0.22 -23.60 12.91
CA ALA A 46 -0.23 -23.90 11.55
C ALA A 46 -0.98 -22.72 10.91
N ALA A 47 -1.87 -22.05 11.66
CA ALA A 47 -2.59 -20.88 11.18
C ALA A 47 -1.66 -19.69 10.86
N PHE A 48 -0.65 -19.46 11.71
CA PHE A 48 0.38 -18.45 11.47
C PHE A 48 1.17 -18.77 10.20
N VAL A 49 1.62 -20.03 10.05
CA VAL A 49 2.38 -20.48 8.88
C VAL A 49 1.55 -20.33 7.59
N SER A 50 0.32 -20.84 7.56
CA SER A 50 -0.50 -20.83 6.35
C SER A 50 -0.89 -19.44 5.87
N SER A 51 -0.95 -18.46 6.78
CA SER A 51 -1.35 -17.08 6.48
C SER A 51 -0.16 -16.19 6.14
N SER A 52 0.96 -16.38 6.84
CA SER A 52 2.11 -15.46 6.83
C SER A 52 3.28 -15.94 5.96
N PHE A 53 3.27 -17.20 5.51
CA PHE A 53 4.26 -17.76 4.59
C PHE A 53 3.54 -18.17 3.30
N ARG A 54 3.64 -17.33 2.28
CA ARG A 54 3.04 -17.58 0.96
C ARG A 54 4.12 -17.87 -0.07
N GLU A 55 3.81 -18.72 -1.04
CA GLU A 55 4.75 -19.06 -2.12
C GLU A 55 5.24 -17.80 -2.86
N GLY A 56 6.57 -17.66 -2.96
CA GLY A 56 7.22 -16.53 -3.62
C GLY A 56 7.21 -15.22 -2.82
N GLN A 57 6.80 -15.23 -1.55
CA GLN A 57 7.04 -14.12 -0.63
C GLN A 57 8.54 -13.79 -0.61
N GLY A 58 8.87 -12.49 -0.72
CA GLY A 58 10.25 -12.03 -0.87
C GLY A 58 10.58 -10.78 -0.06
N PHE A 59 9.60 -10.23 0.67
CA PHE A 59 9.86 -9.22 1.69
C PHE A 59 8.84 -9.33 2.82
N ALA A 60 9.28 -8.89 3.99
CA ALA A 60 8.45 -8.72 5.17
C ALA A 60 8.91 -7.48 5.92
N ALA A 61 7.98 -6.85 6.62
CA ALA A 61 8.27 -5.88 7.65
C ALA A 61 7.36 -6.14 8.84
N VAL A 62 7.93 -6.20 10.03
CA VAL A 62 7.24 -6.50 11.28
C VAL A 62 7.37 -5.32 12.21
N ARG A 63 6.24 -4.80 12.68
CA ARG A 63 6.21 -3.67 13.62
C ARG A 63 5.37 -4.00 14.84
N GLU A 64 5.94 -3.70 15.99
CA GLU A 64 5.20 -3.72 17.24
C GLU A 64 4.23 -2.54 17.30
N ARG A 65 2.97 -2.83 17.62
CA ARG A 65 1.88 -1.85 17.78
C ARG A 65 1.53 -1.63 19.24
N ASP A 66 1.58 -2.68 20.05
CA ASP A 66 1.33 -2.62 21.48
C ASP A 66 2.06 -3.79 22.18
N ARG A 67 2.38 -3.61 23.45
CA ARG A 67 2.98 -4.63 24.31
C ARG A 67 2.48 -4.52 25.72
N ARG A 68 2.03 -5.65 26.27
CA ARG A 68 1.54 -5.75 27.64
C ARG A 68 2.16 -6.95 28.35
N PRO A 69 2.57 -6.83 29.62
CA PRO A 69 3.05 -7.97 30.40
C PRO A 69 2.00 -9.08 30.48
N GLU A 70 2.44 -10.34 30.37
CA GLU A 70 1.60 -11.54 30.52
C GLU A 70 2.44 -12.66 31.15
N GLY A 71 2.24 -12.89 32.46
CA GLY A 71 3.02 -13.88 33.20
C GLY A 71 4.53 -13.60 33.11
N PRO A 72 5.37 -14.59 32.73
CA PRO A 72 6.81 -14.38 32.57
C PRO A 72 7.20 -13.68 31.26
N GLY A 73 6.24 -13.34 30.39
CA GLY A 73 6.48 -12.78 29.07
C GLY A 73 5.56 -11.62 28.74
N PHE A 74 5.22 -11.47 27.46
CA PHE A 74 4.40 -10.37 26.95
C PHE A 74 3.36 -10.86 25.93
N LYS A 75 2.21 -10.19 25.91
CA LYS A 75 1.35 -10.15 24.72
C LYS A 75 1.79 -8.96 23.88
N VAL A 76 2.15 -9.23 22.63
CA VAL A 76 2.64 -8.25 21.67
C VAL A 76 1.68 -8.20 20.50
N LEU A 77 1.09 -7.05 20.24
CA LEU A 77 0.35 -6.81 19.01
C LEU A 77 1.35 -6.42 17.93
N VAL A 78 1.41 -7.21 16.86
CA VAL A 78 2.29 -6.95 15.72
C VAL A 78 1.47 -6.70 14.47
N GLU A 79 1.95 -5.79 13.65
CA GLU A 79 1.47 -5.61 12.28
C GLU A 79 2.59 -5.98 11.32
N MET A 80 2.22 -6.77 10.31
CA MET A 80 3.16 -7.34 9.37
C MET A 80 2.73 -6.95 7.96
N LEU A 81 3.63 -6.31 7.22
CA LEU A 81 3.49 -6.14 5.78
C LEU A 81 4.27 -7.26 5.11
N LEU A 82 3.59 -8.09 4.33
CA LEU A 82 4.14 -9.28 3.69
C LEU A 82 3.88 -9.21 2.20
N GLY A 83 4.88 -9.50 1.37
CA GLY A 83 4.66 -9.39 -0.07
C GLY A 83 5.71 -10.01 -0.98
N ARG A 84 5.41 -9.87 -2.27
CA ARG A 84 6.17 -10.38 -3.41
C ARG A 84 6.12 -9.34 -4.52
N GLY A 85 7.27 -8.80 -4.91
CA GLY A 85 7.35 -7.81 -5.98
C GLY A 85 6.42 -6.62 -5.71
N GLY A 86 5.47 -6.37 -6.61
CA GLY A 86 4.49 -5.29 -6.48
C GLY A 86 3.20 -5.66 -5.73
N ALA A 87 3.06 -6.88 -5.19
CA ALA A 87 1.87 -7.31 -4.46
C ALA A 87 2.19 -7.54 -2.98
N GLY A 88 1.20 -7.31 -2.11
CA GLY A 88 1.34 -7.55 -0.69
C GLY A 88 0.01 -7.69 0.05
N HIS A 89 0.13 -7.93 1.35
CA HIS A 89 -0.98 -7.93 2.28
C HIS A 89 -0.47 -7.49 3.66
N ILE A 90 -1.38 -6.98 4.48
CA ILE A 90 -1.11 -6.70 5.88
C ILE A 90 -1.81 -7.74 6.73
N ALA A 91 -1.11 -8.23 7.76
CA ALA A 91 -1.69 -9.07 8.79
C ALA A 91 -1.39 -8.49 10.17
N THR A 92 -2.40 -8.45 11.03
CA THR A 92 -2.27 -8.09 12.44
C THR A 92 -2.38 -9.36 13.27
N TRP A 93 -1.41 -9.59 14.15
CA TRP A 93 -1.34 -10.74 15.04
C TRP A 93 -1.12 -10.31 16.48
N GLN A 94 -1.72 -11.05 17.40
CA GLN A 94 -1.31 -11.01 18.80
C GLN A 94 -0.40 -12.20 19.08
N LEU A 95 0.86 -11.93 19.40
CA LEU A 95 1.84 -12.93 19.77
C LEU A 95 1.94 -12.99 21.30
N LEU A 96 1.90 -14.19 21.87
CA LEU A 96 2.37 -14.42 23.22
C LEU A 96 3.85 -14.79 23.13
N VAL A 97 4.72 -13.95 23.65
CA VAL A 97 6.18 -14.17 23.64
C VAL A 97 6.67 -14.40 25.05
N ARG A 98 7.58 -15.35 25.24
CA ARG A 98 8.15 -15.69 26.55
C ARG A 98 9.68 -15.82 26.47
N PRO A 99 10.41 -15.54 27.56
CA PRO A 99 11.83 -15.84 27.62
C PRO A 99 12.07 -17.33 27.39
N LYS A 100 13.14 -17.68 26.66
CA LYS A 100 13.55 -19.06 26.50
C LYS A 100 14.05 -19.60 27.83
N ALA A 101 13.78 -20.89 28.09
CA ALA A 101 14.17 -21.52 29.35
C ALA A 101 15.69 -21.61 29.54
N ASP A 102 16.43 -21.78 28.44
CA ASP A 102 17.88 -21.93 28.38
C ASP A 102 18.63 -20.60 28.21
N ASP A 103 17.95 -19.56 27.72
CA ASP A 103 18.51 -18.22 27.51
C ASP A 103 17.44 -17.14 27.78
N PRO A 104 17.32 -16.64 29.03
CA PRO A 104 16.32 -15.66 29.41
C PRO A 104 16.44 -14.30 28.69
N ASP A 105 17.56 -14.02 28.01
CA ASP A 105 17.74 -12.82 27.19
C ASP A 105 17.18 -13.00 25.76
N ARG A 106 16.74 -14.21 25.41
CA ARG A 106 16.05 -14.52 24.15
C ARG A 106 14.59 -14.84 24.41
N PHE A 107 13.74 -14.41 23.49
CA PHE A 107 12.31 -14.71 23.53
C PHE A 107 11.93 -15.68 22.43
N GLU A 108 10.86 -16.43 22.66
CA GLU A 108 10.22 -17.34 21.72
C GLU A 108 8.71 -17.10 21.67
N VAL A 109 8.08 -17.46 20.54
CA VAL A 109 6.64 -17.37 20.31
C VAL A 109 5.95 -18.56 20.94
N ALA A 110 5.20 -18.34 22.00
CA ALA A 110 4.43 -19.35 22.73
C ALA A 110 2.93 -19.35 22.39
N GLY A 111 2.45 -18.37 21.63
CA GLY A 111 1.08 -18.28 21.13
C GLY A 111 0.99 -17.28 19.98
N ALA A 112 0.06 -17.51 19.04
CA ALA A 112 -0.16 -16.69 17.86
C ALA A 112 -1.65 -16.66 17.51
N THR A 113 -2.29 -15.52 17.74
CA THR A 113 -3.72 -15.33 17.45
C THR A 113 -3.89 -14.31 16.33
N PRO A 114 -4.60 -14.64 15.23
CA PRO A 114 -4.89 -13.68 14.18
C PRO A 114 -5.88 -12.62 14.69
N VAL A 115 -5.64 -11.37 14.33
CA VAL A 115 -6.50 -10.24 14.72
C VAL A 115 -7.24 -9.68 13.51
N ALA A 116 -6.52 -9.36 12.43
CA ALA A 116 -7.08 -8.78 11.22
C ALA A 116 -6.16 -9.03 10.02
N SER A 117 -6.71 -8.93 8.81
CA SER A 117 -5.94 -8.98 7.57
C SER A 117 -6.51 -8.04 6.51
N VAL A 118 -5.62 -7.49 5.68
CA VAL A 118 -5.95 -6.73 4.48
C VAL A 118 -5.16 -7.32 3.32
N ASP A 119 -5.85 -8.01 2.42
CA ASP A 119 -5.27 -8.62 1.23
C ASP A 119 -5.42 -7.72 -0.01
N GLY A 120 -4.72 -8.09 -1.09
CA GLY A 120 -4.87 -7.44 -2.40
C GLY A 120 -4.18 -6.07 -2.49
N LEU A 121 -3.18 -5.81 -1.64
CA LEU A 121 -2.38 -4.60 -1.77
C LEU A 121 -1.53 -4.71 -3.04
N VAL A 122 -1.58 -3.66 -3.85
CA VAL A 122 -0.79 -3.55 -5.08
C VAL A 122 -0.02 -2.24 -5.04
N LYS A 123 1.28 -2.33 -5.26
CA LYS A 123 2.15 -1.19 -5.46
C LYS A 123 1.87 -0.61 -6.84
N LEU A 124 1.38 0.61 -6.86
CA LEU A 124 1.19 1.34 -8.10
C LEU A 124 2.54 1.73 -8.67
N GLU A 125 2.79 1.33 -9.90
CA GLU A 125 3.99 1.73 -10.64
C GLU A 125 3.60 2.33 -11.98
N LEU A 126 4.22 3.47 -12.29
CA LEU A 126 4.08 4.11 -13.59
C LEU A 126 4.90 3.32 -14.63
N ASP A 127 4.23 2.84 -15.67
CA ASP A 127 4.90 2.20 -16.80
C ASP A 127 5.46 3.26 -17.75
N THR A 128 6.75 3.55 -17.62
CA THR A 128 7.47 4.50 -18.49
C THR A 128 7.97 3.86 -19.79
N THR A 129 7.75 2.56 -19.98
CA THR A 129 8.15 1.82 -21.19
C THR A 129 7.10 1.87 -22.29
N ARG A 130 5.88 2.32 -21.96
CA ARG A 130 4.78 2.52 -22.91
C ARG A 130 4.25 3.95 -22.81
N GLN A 131 4.34 4.67 -23.92
CA GLN A 131 3.81 6.02 -24.06
C GLN A 131 2.63 6.03 -25.01
N PHE A 132 1.63 6.83 -24.68
CA PHE A 132 0.47 7.08 -25.52
C PHE A 132 0.32 8.58 -25.78
N VAL A 133 -0.39 8.91 -26.85
CA VAL A 133 -0.91 10.26 -27.08
C VAL A 133 -2.43 10.22 -26.97
N ALA A 134 -2.98 11.11 -26.15
CA ALA A 134 -4.41 11.37 -26.10
C ALA A 134 -4.81 12.34 -27.21
N ARG A 135 -5.91 12.04 -27.91
CA ARG A 135 -6.55 12.93 -28.89
C ARG A 135 -8.05 12.94 -28.64
N ASP A 136 -8.55 14.06 -28.12
CA ASP A 136 -9.95 14.25 -27.72
C ASP A 136 -10.45 13.10 -26.82
N LEU A 137 -9.62 12.72 -25.85
CA LEU A 137 -9.98 11.69 -24.88
C LEU A 137 -10.92 12.29 -23.85
N VAL A 138 -12.10 11.71 -23.70
CA VAL A 138 -13.09 12.13 -22.69
C VAL A 138 -13.13 11.08 -21.59
N PHE A 139 -13.13 11.56 -20.36
CA PHE A 139 -13.45 10.77 -19.18
C PHE A 139 -14.65 11.39 -18.47
N SER A 140 -15.61 10.55 -18.08
CA SER A 140 -16.82 11.01 -17.39
C SER A 140 -17.16 10.14 -16.19
N SER A 141 -17.48 10.82 -15.08
CA SER A 141 -17.92 10.28 -13.79
C SER A 141 -19.13 11.11 -13.32
N GLN A 142 -19.79 10.70 -12.23
CA GLN A 142 -20.90 11.45 -11.64
C GLN A 142 -20.49 12.92 -11.40
N GLY A 143 -21.17 13.83 -12.10
CA GLY A 143 -20.90 15.27 -12.05
C GLY A 143 -19.56 15.74 -12.61
N LEU A 144 -18.64 14.87 -13.04
CA LEU A 144 -17.29 15.24 -13.50
C LEU A 144 -17.08 14.82 -14.96
N THR A 145 -16.61 15.76 -15.78
CA THR A 145 -16.16 15.49 -17.15
C THR A 145 -14.78 16.08 -17.35
N LEU A 146 -13.85 15.26 -17.83
CA LEU A 146 -12.52 15.67 -18.25
C LEU A 146 -12.43 15.51 -19.76
N HIS A 147 -12.07 16.59 -20.44
CA HIS A 147 -11.80 16.59 -21.87
C HIS A 147 -10.32 16.84 -22.10
N LEU A 148 -9.61 15.82 -22.57
CA LEU A 148 -8.17 15.80 -22.79
C LEU A 148 -7.91 15.90 -24.30
N SER A 149 -7.93 17.14 -24.80
CA SER A 149 -7.88 17.43 -26.24
C SER A 149 -6.59 16.93 -26.89
N SER A 150 -5.44 17.16 -26.25
CA SER A 150 -4.15 16.68 -26.76
C SER A 150 -3.11 16.57 -25.67
N GLY A 151 -2.38 15.46 -25.59
CA GLY A 151 -1.28 15.35 -24.64
C GLY A 151 -0.60 13.99 -24.61
N THR A 152 0.41 13.86 -23.78
CA THR A 152 1.09 12.60 -23.50
C THR A 152 0.42 11.87 -22.35
N VAL A 153 0.31 10.56 -22.49
CA VAL A 153 -0.29 9.69 -21.49
C VAL A 153 0.66 8.54 -21.14
N PHE A 154 0.81 8.29 -19.85
CA PHE A 154 1.42 7.08 -19.30
C PHE A 154 0.40 6.41 -18.38
N LEU A 155 0.46 5.08 -18.31
CA LEU A 155 -0.48 4.29 -17.52
C LEU A 155 0.24 3.65 -16.35
N THR A 156 -0.49 3.43 -15.26
CA THR A 156 -0.04 2.51 -14.21
C THR A 156 -0.74 1.19 -14.41
N GLN A 157 -0.02 0.10 -14.16
CA GLN A 157 -0.49 -1.26 -14.39
C GLN A 157 -0.43 -2.06 -13.11
N VAL A 158 -1.40 -2.93 -12.94
CA VAL A 158 -1.42 -3.98 -11.93
C VAL A 158 -1.79 -5.30 -12.59
N GLU A 159 -1.65 -6.40 -11.85
CA GLU A 159 -2.23 -7.68 -12.26
C GLU A 159 -3.76 -7.52 -12.35
N GLY A 160 -4.29 -7.43 -13.58
CA GLY A 160 -5.70 -7.09 -13.84
C GLY A 160 -5.90 -5.90 -14.79
N GLY A 161 -4.85 -5.11 -15.08
CA GLY A 161 -4.88 -4.08 -16.13
C GLY A 161 -4.51 -2.68 -15.64
N SER A 162 -4.87 -1.68 -16.45
CA SER A 162 -4.56 -0.27 -16.17
C SER A 162 -5.41 0.26 -15.03
N THR A 163 -4.80 0.80 -13.98
CA THR A 163 -5.54 1.35 -12.81
C THR A 163 -5.38 2.86 -12.64
N ALA A 164 -4.46 3.47 -13.38
CA ALA A 164 -4.37 4.92 -13.41
C ALA A 164 -3.80 5.44 -14.72
N LEU A 165 -4.11 6.69 -14.98
CA LEU A 165 -3.69 7.45 -16.14
C LEU A 165 -3.00 8.73 -15.67
N ILE A 166 -1.75 8.92 -16.08
CA ILE A 166 -1.03 10.19 -15.97
C ILE A 166 -1.16 10.90 -17.31
N PHE A 167 -1.73 12.10 -17.30
CA PHE A 167 -1.83 12.95 -18.48
C PHE A 167 -1.01 14.21 -18.28
N ARG A 168 -0.39 14.67 -19.38
CA ARG A 168 0.18 16.01 -19.48
C ARG A 168 -0.09 16.57 -20.87
N GLY A 169 -0.66 17.76 -20.95
CA GLY A 169 -1.02 18.39 -22.21
C GLY A 169 -2.08 19.46 -22.06
N ARG A 170 -2.99 19.55 -23.02
CA ARG A 170 -4.09 20.51 -23.05
C ARG A 170 -5.40 19.78 -22.76
N GLY A 171 -6.04 20.13 -21.67
CA GLY A 171 -7.36 19.63 -21.32
C GLY A 171 -8.18 20.63 -20.52
N SER A 172 -9.40 20.24 -20.20
CA SER A 172 -10.34 21.00 -19.38
C SER A 172 -11.13 20.06 -18.49
N MET A 173 -11.38 20.50 -17.26
CA MET A 173 -12.31 19.86 -16.35
C MET A 173 -13.60 20.66 -16.28
N ARG A 174 -14.73 19.96 -16.30
CA ARG A 174 -16.04 20.48 -15.95
C ARG A 174 -16.60 19.67 -14.80
N PHE A 175 -16.91 20.32 -13.69
CA PHE A 175 -17.67 19.77 -12.58
C PHE A 175 -19.06 20.41 -12.52
N SER A 176 -20.09 19.58 -12.59
CA SER A 176 -21.49 19.95 -12.70
C SER A 176 -22.33 18.95 -11.91
N PRO A 177 -22.35 19.05 -10.56
CA PRO A 177 -23.06 18.10 -9.72
C PRO A 177 -24.58 18.15 -9.93
N GLU A 178 -25.23 17.00 -9.77
CA GLU A 178 -26.69 16.88 -9.90
C GLU A 178 -27.42 17.30 -8.62
N ASP A 179 -26.80 17.12 -7.45
CA ASP A 179 -27.38 17.47 -6.15
C ASP A 179 -27.46 19.00 -5.98
N PRO A 180 -28.66 19.57 -5.74
CA PRO A 180 -28.81 21.00 -5.44
C PRO A 180 -27.93 21.50 -4.27
N ALA A 181 -27.69 20.66 -3.25
CA ALA A 181 -26.83 21.02 -2.12
C ALA A 181 -25.37 21.21 -2.56
N GLU A 182 -24.85 20.33 -3.41
CA GLU A 182 -23.52 20.46 -4.00
C GLU A 182 -23.44 21.67 -4.96
N GLN A 183 -24.49 21.94 -5.74
CA GLN A 183 -24.55 23.13 -6.61
C GLN A 183 -24.45 24.44 -5.82
N VAL A 184 -25.02 24.50 -4.61
CA VAL A 184 -24.86 25.66 -3.71
C VAL A 184 -23.41 25.82 -3.28
N GLN A 185 -22.72 24.72 -2.95
CA GLN A 185 -21.29 24.76 -2.58
C GLN A 185 -20.41 25.22 -3.76
N VAL A 186 -20.64 24.66 -4.96
CA VAL A 186 -19.91 25.08 -6.17
C VAL A 186 -20.16 26.56 -6.47
N ARG A 187 -21.40 27.04 -6.34
CA ARG A 187 -21.74 28.45 -6.52
C ARG A 187 -21.04 29.35 -5.52
N ALA A 188 -20.94 28.94 -4.26
CA ALA A 188 -20.22 29.70 -3.24
C ALA A 188 -18.72 29.84 -3.59
N PHE A 189 -18.13 28.82 -4.22
CA PHE A 189 -16.73 28.81 -4.62
C PHE A 189 -16.45 29.54 -5.95
N SER A 190 -17.25 29.27 -7.00
CA SER A 190 -16.98 29.73 -8.38
C SER A 190 -17.93 30.83 -8.89
N GLY A 191 -18.96 31.19 -8.12
CA GLY A 191 -20.04 32.07 -8.56
C GLY A 191 -21.07 31.42 -9.49
N ARG A 192 -20.86 30.16 -9.91
CA ARG A 192 -21.71 29.41 -10.83
C ARG A 192 -22.05 28.03 -10.25
N PRO A 193 -23.17 27.39 -10.63
CA PRO A 193 -23.49 26.03 -10.17
C PRO A 193 -22.60 24.95 -10.83
N THR A 194 -21.68 25.36 -11.70
CA THR A 194 -20.68 24.52 -12.35
C THR A 194 -19.30 25.14 -12.19
N LEU A 195 -18.27 24.30 -12.22
CA LEU A 195 -16.87 24.72 -12.24
C LEU A 195 -16.24 24.23 -13.54
N GLU A 196 -15.64 25.15 -14.29
CA GLU A 196 -14.85 24.83 -15.48
C GLU A 196 -13.45 25.40 -15.30
N THR A 197 -12.44 24.57 -15.53
CA THR A 197 -11.04 24.99 -15.37
C THR A 197 -10.15 24.26 -16.39
N PRO A 198 -9.13 24.94 -16.97
CA PRO A 198 -8.12 24.26 -17.75
C PRO A 198 -7.34 23.26 -16.89
N VAL A 199 -6.90 22.17 -17.51
CA VAL A 199 -6.06 21.16 -16.87
C VAL A 199 -4.87 20.85 -17.76
N GLU A 200 -3.68 21.04 -17.22
CA GLU A 200 -2.42 20.79 -17.93
C GLU A 200 -1.79 19.45 -17.55
N SER A 201 -2.08 18.97 -16.34
CA SER A 201 -1.62 17.70 -15.83
C SER A 201 -2.63 17.10 -14.85
N LEU A 202 -2.73 15.78 -14.84
CA LEU A 202 -3.60 15.05 -13.91
C LEU A 202 -3.13 13.62 -13.69
N LEU A 203 -3.60 13.06 -12.58
CA LEU A 203 -3.62 11.63 -12.29
C LEU A 203 -5.08 11.22 -12.11
N ILE A 204 -5.59 10.34 -12.96
CA ILE A 204 -6.91 9.71 -12.75
C ILE A 204 -6.67 8.28 -12.26
N ARG A 205 -7.22 7.93 -11.11
CA ARG A 205 -7.29 6.54 -10.63
C ARG A 205 -8.65 5.95 -10.91
N ILE A 206 -8.65 4.67 -11.27
CA ILE A 206 -9.84 3.93 -11.64
C ILE A 206 -9.61 2.44 -11.40
N SER A 207 -10.67 1.70 -11.10
CA SER A 207 -10.61 0.24 -11.10
C SER A 207 -10.21 -0.26 -12.49
N PRO A 208 -9.33 -1.27 -12.60
CA PRO A 208 -9.03 -1.89 -13.89
C PRO A 208 -10.28 -2.34 -14.65
N GLN A 209 -11.33 -2.75 -13.94
CA GLN A 209 -12.59 -3.20 -14.53
C GLN A 209 -13.34 -2.06 -15.23
N ASP A 210 -13.25 -0.82 -14.73
CA ASP A 210 -13.96 0.33 -15.28
C ASP A 210 -13.12 1.08 -16.33
N PHE A 211 -11.83 0.77 -16.47
CA PHE A 211 -10.91 1.58 -17.26
C PHE A 211 -11.37 1.75 -18.71
N ASN A 212 -11.76 0.67 -19.37
CA ASN A 212 -12.18 0.69 -20.77
C ASN A 212 -13.55 1.34 -20.97
N ASP A 213 -14.43 1.29 -19.97
CA ASP A 213 -15.76 1.88 -20.03
C ASP A 213 -15.70 3.40 -19.81
N ARG A 214 -14.74 3.87 -19.00
CA ARG A 214 -14.56 5.28 -18.66
C ARG A 214 -13.61 6.03 -19.58
N PHE A 215 -12.66 5.32 -20.19
CA PHE A 215 -11.78 5.87 -21.20
C PHE A 215 -12.04 5.19 -22.53
N GLY A 216 -12.43 5.97 -23.55
CA GLY A 216 -12.43 5.48 -24.93
C GLY A 216 -11.01 5.14 -25.36
N THR A 217 -10.53 3.92 -25.08
CA THR A 217 -9.13 3.50 -25.29
C THR A 217 -8.67 3.58 -26.73
N SER A 218 -9.59 3.58 -27.69
CA SER A 218 -9.34 3.89 -29.11
C SER A 218 -8.75 5.30 -29.34
N LYS A 219 -8.87 6.20 -28.35
CA LYS A 219 -8.28 7.55 -28.36
C LYS A 219 -6.90 7.63 -27.72
N LEU A 220 -6.39 6.52 -27.18
CA LEU A 220 -5.00 6.38 -26.72
C LEU A 220 -4.18 5.72 -27.83
N VAL A 221 -3.38 6.51 -28.52
CA VAL A 221 -2.55 6.01 -29.63
C VAL A 221 -1.14 5.73 -29.10
N PRO A 222 -0.65 4.47 -29.15
CA PRO A 222 0.73 4.17 -28.77
C PRO A 222 1.73 4.95 -29.62
N VAL A 223 2.79 5.45 -28.99
CA VAL A 223 3.90 6.14 -29.66
C VAL A 223 5.24 5.66 -29.11
N ALA A 224 6.31 5.96 -29.84
CA ALA A 224 7.67 5.75 -29.33
C ALA A 224 7.88 6.55 -28.03
N VAL A 225 8.47 5.90 -27.03
CA VAL A 225 8.73 6.53 -25.73
C VAL A 225 9.75 7.65 -25.88
N ASN A 226 9.38 8.83 -25.38
CA ASN A 226 10.28 9.93 -25.14
C ASN A 226 10.75 9.90 -23.68
N PRO A 227 12.06 9.71 -23.41
CA PRO A 227 12.57 9.63 -22.04
C PRO A 227 12.28 10.87 -21.19
N GLY A 228 12.27 12.06 -21.80
CA GLY A 228 11.98 13.31 -21.11
C GLY A 228 10.51 13.42 -20.69
N ASP A 229 9.59 12.93 -21.51
CA ASP A 229 8.17 12.85 -21.12
C ASP A 229 7.96 11.81 -20.02
N GLY A 230 8.63 10.66 -20.09
CA GLY A 230 8.59 9.64 -19.06
C GLY A 230 9.09 10.15 -17.70
N ALA A 231 10.21 10.88 -17.68
CA ALA A 231 10.74 11.48 -16.45
C ALA A 231 9.76 12.50 -15.83
N ARG A 232 9.14 13.35 -16.65
CA ARG A 232 8.13 14.30 -16.18
C ARG A 232 6.87 13.61 -15.68
N ALA A 233 6.41 12.57 -16.36
CA ALA A 233 5.27 11.77 -15.93
C ALA A 233 5.55 11.07 -14.59
N ARG A 234 6.78 10.58 -14.38
CA ARG A 234 7.20 9.99 -13.10
C ARG A 234 7.14 11.02 -11.98
N SER A 235 7.71 12.21 -12.18
CA SER A 235 7.67 13.29 -11.19
C SER A 235 6.22 13.66 -10.82
N LEU A 236 5.32 13.73 -11.81
CA LEU A 236 3.89 13.99 -11.57
C LEU A 236 3.21 12.84 -10.82
N PHE A 237 3.54 11.59 -11.17
CA PHE A 237 3.01 10.43 -10.47
C PHE A 237 3.43 10.42 -9.00
N ASP A 238 4.69 10.70 -8.70
CA ASP A 238 5.21 10.76 -7.33
C ASP A 238 4.52 11.87 -6.52
N GLU A 239 4.29 13.03 -7.13
CA GLU A 239 3.59 14.14 -6.47
C GLU A 239 2.10 13.86 -6.22
N LEU A 240 1.38 13.32 -7.22
CA LEU A 240 -0.08 13.20 -7.18
C LEU A 240 -0.56 11.91 -6.53
N SER A 241 0.22 10.83 -6.57
CA SER A 241 -0.16 9.54 -5.98
C SER A 241 -0.34 9.62 -4.47
N THR A 242 0.46 10.44 -3.79
CA THR A 242 0.38 10.67 -2.33
C THR A 242 -0.90 11.39 -1.90
N LYS A 243 -1.51 12.18 -2.80
CA LYS A 243 -2.77 12.91 -2.56
C LYS A 243 -4.02 12.05 -2.78
N SER A 244 -3.84 10.83 -3.27
CA SER A 244 -4.92 9.86 -3.46
C SER A 244 -5.15 9.04 -2.20
N TYR A 245 -6.25 8.29 -2.14
CA TYR A 245 -6.46 7.29 -1.08
C TYR A 245 -5.28 6.31 -1.09
N THR A 246 -4.44 6.45 -0.08
CA THR A 246 -3.26 5.65 0.17
C THR A 246 -3.45 4.99 1.53
N LEU A 247 -3.13 3.70 1.60
CA LEU A 247 -2.82 3.12 2.88
C LEU A 247 -1.41 3.63 3.22
N SER A 248 -1.28 4.42 4.28
CA SER A 248 0.05 4.87 4.72
C SER A 248 0.78 3.67 5.32
N LEU A 249 1.77 3.16 4.58
CA LEU A 249 2.64 2.07 5.00
C LEU A 249 3.95 2.59 5.58
N GLY A 250 4.08 3.90 5.83
CA GLY A 250 5.38 4.54 6.11
C GLY A 250 6.09 4.00 7.35
N ASP A 251 5.35 3.55 8.35
CA ASP A 251 5.92 2.89 9.54
C ASP A 251 6.18 1.38 9.32
N LEU A 252 5.43 0.74 8.42
CA LEU A 252 5.60 -0.64 7.97
C LEU A 252 6.62 -0.81 6.84
N THR A 253 7.15 0.26 6.27
CA THR A 253 8.14 0.20 5.19
C THR A 253 9.41 0.85 5.67
N SER A 254 10.56 0.21 5.45
CA SER A 254 11.83 0.90 5.59
C SER A 254 11.96 1.86 4.40
N GLU A 255 11.81 3.17 4.64
CA GLU A 255 12.14 4.19 3.64
C GLU A 255 13.53 3.89 3.04
N ARG A 256 13.59 3.85 1.70
CA ARG A 256 14.83 3.93 0.93
C ARG A 256 14.66 5.01 -0.13
#